data_AF-A0A841VBV1-F1
#
_entry.id   AF-A0A841VBV1-F1
#
_cell.length_a   1.000
_cell.length_b   1.000
_cell.length_c   1.000
_cell.angle_alpha   90.00
_cell.angle_beta   90.00
_cell.angle_gamma   90.00
#
_symmetry.space_group_name_H-M   'P 1'
#
loop_
_entity.id
_entity.type
_entity.pdbx_description
1 polymer ?
#
loop_
_entity_poly.entity_id
_entity_poly.type
_entity_poly.pdbx_seq_one_letter_code
_entity_poly.pdbx_strand_id
1 'polypeptide(L)'
;MSFKSINDILGVLEKQAKWQEQPFQHLLKCWANVVGPVVAANTRPLSIQRDVLSVATSSAAWAQNLTFGRTSLLLKLNKTLPTPLVDIRFSTASWQNPSVETKQQQTVLPHEHPSYLGDEISHPDVTPTKDVNAAFGHWTKIMRSRSHGLPLCPQCESPTPPGELQRWAVCSVCAAKQF
;
A
#
# COMPACT_ATOMS: atom_id res chain seq x y z
N MET A 1 -2.15 36.91 13.31
CA MET A 1 -3.04 35.77 13.02
C MET A 1 -2.41 34.52 13.63
N SER A 2 -2.91 34.08 14.78
CA SER A 2 -2.35 32.91 15.50
C SER A 2 -2.99 31.63 14.95
N PHE A 3 -2.18 30.70 14.46
CA PHE A 3 -2.65 29.39 14.01
C PHE A 3 -3.03 28.57 15.25
N LYS A 4 -4.26 28.05 15.31
CA LYS A 4 -4.66 27.11 16.35
C LYS A 4 -3.76 25.88 16.28
N SER A 5 -3.35 25.37 17.44
CA SER A 5 -2.53 24.17 17.52
C SER A 5 -3.29 23.02 16.83
N ILE A 6 -2.57 22.16 16.10
CA ILE A 6 -3.14 20.96 15.48
C ILE A 6 -3.92 20.14 16.52
N ASN A 7 -3.45 20.15 17.78
CA ASN A 7 -4.11 19.46 18.88
C ASN A 7 -5.48 20.06 19.24
N ASP A 8 -5.67 21.38 19.09
CA ASP A 8 -6.96 22.03 19.31
C ASP A 8 -7.95 21.69 18.20
N ILE A 9 -7.46 21.58 16.96
CA ILE A 9 -8.27 21.17 15.81
C ILE A 9 -8.72 19.71 16.00
N LEU A 10 -7.80 18.82 16.38
CA LEU A 10 -8.11 17.43 16.67
C LEU A 10 -9.10 17.30 17.84
N GLY A 11 -8.94 18.10 18.91
CA GLY A 11 -9.86 18.11 20.04
C GLY A 11 -11.28 18.60 19.69
N VAL A 12 -11.40 19.56 18.77
CA VAL A 12 -12.70 20.02 18.26
C VAL A 12 -13.35 18.94 17.37
N LEU A 13 -12.58 18.29 16.51
CA LEU A 13 -13.06 17.19 15.65
C LEU A 13 -13.48 15.96 16.47
N GLU A 14 -12.74 15.60 17.52
CA GLU A 14 -13.14 14.55 18.45
C GLU A 14 -14.45 14.87 19.18
N LYS A 15 -14.61 16.12 19.63
CA LYS A 15 -15.85 16.56 20.30
C LYS A 15 -17.04 16.54 19.34
N GLN A 16 -16.88 16.94 18.09
CA GLN A 16 -17.93 16.82 17.07
C GLN A 16 -18.24 15.36 16.70
N ALA A 17 -17.22 14.50 16.62
CA ALA A 17 -17.39 13.08 16.32
C ALA A 17 -18.09 12.31 17.45
N LYS A 18 -17.99 12.78 18.70
CA LYS A 18 -18.67 12.19 19.87
C LYS A 18 -20.20 12.46 19.90
N TRP A 19 -20.72 13.39 19.09
CA TRP A 19 -22.14 13.80 19.16
C TRP A 19 -23.06 13.08 18.17
N GLN A 20 -22.49 12.34 17.22
CA GLN A 20 -23.21 11.28 16.52
C GLN A 20 -22.61 9.96 16.99
N GLU A 21 -23.38 9.16 17.73
CA GLU A 21 -23.08 7.72 17.79
C GLU A 21 -23.05 7.23 16.35
N GLN A 22 -21.85 7.03 15.80
CA GLN A 22 -21.73 6.68 14.41
C GLN A 22 -22.43 5.31 14.23
N PRO A 23 -23.35 5.16 13.26
CA PRO A 23 -24.08 3.91 13.02
C PRO A 23 -23.19 2.67 13.00
N PHE A 24 -21.94 2.86 12.58
CA PHE A 24 -20.89 1.86 12.56
C PHE A 24 -20.50 1.33 13.96
N GLN A 25 -20.43 2.17 14.99
CA GLN A 25 -20.12 1.75 16.37
C GLN A 25 -21.21 0.82 16.93
N HIS A 26 -22.47 1.14 16.65
CA HIS A 26 -23.59 0.30 17.04
C HIS A 26 -23.57 -1.04 16.30
N LEU A 27 -23.31 -0.99 14.98
CA LEU A 27 -23.10 -2.18 14.15
C LEU A 27 -22.01 -3.09 14.71
N LEU A 28 -20.84 -2.55 15.07
CA LEU A 28 -19.74 -3.36 15.60
C LEU A 28 -20.12 -4.12 16.88
N LYS A 29 -20.94 -3.51 17.74
CA LYS A 29 -21.42 -4.15 18.98
C LYS A 29 -22.42 -5.28 18.71
N CYS A 30 -23.30 -5.13 17.72
CA CYS A 30 -24.34 -6.12 17.44
C CYS A 30 -23.95 -7.16 16.37
N TRP A 31 -22.89 -6.91 15.57
CA TRP A 31 -22.51 -7.74 14.41
C TRP A 31 -22.42 -9.23 14.74
N ALA A 32 -21.63 -9.59 15.77
CA ALA A 32 -21.42 -10.98 16.16
C ALA A 32 -22.73 -11.70 16.56
N ASN A 33 -23.66 -10.98 17.19
CA ASN A 33 -24.95 -11.50 17.60
C ASN A 33 -25.89 -11.72 16.40
N VAL A 34 -25.82 -10.85 15.38
CA VAL A 34 -26.68 -10.94 14.19
C VAL A 34 -26.20 -12.02 13.21
N VAL A 35 -24.88 -12.11 12.98
CA VAL A 35 -24.32 -13.01 11.97
C VAL A 35 -23.97 -14.39 12.53
N GLY A 36 -23.81 -14.50 13.84
CA GLY A 36 -23.41 -15.71 14.54
C GLY A 36 -21.88 -15.94 14.54
N PRO A 37 -21.39 -16.87 15.37
CA PRO A 37 -19.96 -17.00 15.67
C PRO A 37 -19.12 -17.41 14.45
N VAL A 38 -19.64 -18.30 13.59
CA VAL A 38 -18.90 -18.79 12.41
C VAL A 38 -18.69 -17.68 11.39
N VAL A 39 -19.73 -16.89 11.11
CA VAL A 39 -19.64 -15.76 10.17
C VAL A 39 -18.81 -14.64 10.81
N ALA A 40 -18.99 -14.34 12.09
CA ALA A 40 -18.21 -13.31 12.78
C ALA A 40 -16.71 -13.62 12.80
N ALA A 41 -16.32 -14.88 12.93
CA ALA A 41 -14.92 -15.29 12.86
C ALA A 41 -14.29 -15.09 11.47
N ASN A 42 -15.11 -15.08 10.40
CA ASN A 42 -14.68 -14.97 9.01
C ASN A 42 -15.05 -13.63 8.36
N THR A 43 -15.62 -12.68 9.12
CA THR A 43 -16.08 -11.38 8.63
C THR A 43 -15.72 -10.25 9.57
N ARG A 44 -15.35 -9.09 9.02
CA ARG A 44 -15.01 -7.89 9.78
C ARG A 44 -15.66 -6.67 9.13
N PRO A 45 -16.64 -6.01 9.76
CA PRO A 45 -17.16 -4.74 9.30
C PRO A 45 -16.04 -3.69 9.24
N LEU A 46 -15.92 -2.96 8.14
CA LEU A 46 -14.86 -1.96 7.93
C LEU A 46 -15.37 -0.53 8.01
N SER A 47 -16.44 -0.22 7.27
CA SER A 47 -17.03 1.12 7.22
C SER A 47 -18.42 1.07 6.60
N ILE A 48 -19.20 2.13 6.85
CA ILE A 48 -20.46 2.39 6.16
C ILE A 48 -20.25 3.65 5.30
N GLN A 49 -20.47 3.55 4.00
CA GLN A 49 -20.39 4.67 3.07
C GLN A 49 -21.65 4.72 2.22
N ARG A 50 -22.36 5.87 2.23
CA ARG A 50 -23.61 6.05 1.49
C ARG A 50 -24.60 4.89 1.76
N ASP A 51 -24.76 4.55 3.04
CA ASP A 51 -25.62 3.47 3.53
C ASP A 51 -25.25 2.05 3.03
N VAL A 52 -24.05 1.88 2.47
CA VAL A 52 -23.49 0.58 2.09
C VAL A 52 -22.43 0.16 3.09
N LEU A 53 -22.64 -1.00 3.73
CA LEU A 53 -21.69 -1.60 4.65
C LEU A 53 -20.61 -2.36 3.89
N SER A 54 -19.34 -2.02 4.11
CA SER A 54 -18.20 -2.79 3.61
C SER A 54 -17.71 -3.78 4.66
N VAL A 55 -17.57 -5.04 4.28
CA VAL A 55 -17.17 -6.15 5.17
C VAL A 55 -15.98 -6.88 4.55
N ALA A 56 -14.87 -6.94 5.28
CA ALA A 56 -13.76 -7.80 4.96
C ALA A 56 -14.11 -9.26 5.29
N THR A 57 -13.64 -10.19 4.46
CA THR A 57 -13.90 -11.63 4.57
C THR A 57 -12.62 -12.43 4.45
N SER A 58 -12.56 -13.59 5.11
CA SER A 58 -11.35 -14.41 5.16
C SER A 58 -10.94 -15.04 3.84
N SER A 59 -11.89 -15.26 2.93
CA SER A 59 -11.63 -15.85 1.62
C SER A 59 -12.66 -15.43 0.58
N ALA A 60 -12.33 -15.60 -0.70
CA ALA A 60 -13.27 -15.33 -1.80
C ALA A 60 -14.51 -16.23 -1.72
N ALA A 61 -14.36 -17.48 -1.24
CA ALA A 61 -15.48 -18.40 -1.03
C ALA A 61 -16.44 -17.86 0.06
N TRP A 62 -15.91 -17.29 1.14
CA TRP A 62 -16.73 -16.61 2.16
C TRP A 62 -17.44 -15.38 1.61
N ALA A 63 -16.75 -14.54 0.84
CA ALA A 63 -17.36 -13.38 0.19
C ALA A 63 -18.53 -13.80 -0.71
N GLN A 64 -18.35 -14.85 -1.51
CA GLN A 64 -19.37 -15.37 -2.42
C GLN A 64 -20.57 -15.93 -1.65
N ASN A 65 -20.34 -16.78 -0.66
CA ASN A 65 -21.40 -17.36 0.16
C ASN A 65 -22.26 -16.28 0.85
N LEU A 66 -21.60 -15.27 1.43
CA LEU A 66 -22.29 -14.15 2.09
C LEU A 66 -23.01 -13.23 1.10
N THR A 67 -22.50 -13.12 -0.13
CA THR A 67 -23.17 -12.39 -1.21
C THR A 67 -24.48 -13.08 -1.60
N PHE A 68 -24.52 -14.43 -1.66
CA PHE A 68 -25.77 -15.16 -1.87
C PHE A 68 -26.77 -14.96 -0.73
N GLY A 69 -26.29 -14.88 0.52
CA GLY A 69 -27.11 -14.63 1.72
C GLY A 69 -27.39 -13.14 2.03
N ARG A 70 -26.93 -12.22 1.18
CA ARG A 70 -26.86 -10.77 1.46
C ARG A 70 -28.20 -10.17 1.84
N THR A 71 -29.27 -10.46 1.11
CA THR A 71 -30.60 -9.88 1.35
C THR A 71 -31.15 -10.31 2.71
N SER A 72 -30.99 -11.58 3.09
CA SER A 72 -31.42 -12.08 4.40
C SER A 72 -30.63 -11.41 5.53
N LEU A 73 -29.32 -11.25 5.34
CA LEU A 73 -28.44 -10.59 6.30
C LEU A 73 -28.80 -9.11 6.48
N LEU A 74 -29.05 -8.39 5.39
CA LEU A 74 -29.45 -6.99 5.39
C LEU A 74 -30.77 -6.78 6.15
N LEU A 75 -31.77 -7.66 5.93
CA LEU A 75 -33.02 -7.63 6.68
C LEU A 75 -32.82 -7.86 8.18
N LYS A 76 -31.93 -8.76 8.57
CA LYS A 76 -31.60 -9.00 10.00
C LYS A 76 -30.91 -7.80 10.63
N LEU A 77 -29.95 -7.20 9.93
CA LEU A 77 -29.22 -6.03 10.42
C LEU A 77 -30.12 -4.81 10.56
N ASN A 78 -30.96 -4.51 9.56
CA ASN A 78 -31.87 -3.36 9.57
C ASN A 78 -32.96 -3.46 10.65
N LYS A 79 -33.21 -4.63 11.25
CA LYS A 79 -34.07 -4.77 12.44
C LYS A 79 -33.40 -4.30 13.73
N THR A 80 -32.07 -4.34 13.77
CA THR A 80 -31.27 -4.05 14.98
C THR A 80 -30.60 -2.68 14.93
N LEU A 81 -30.40 -2.12 13.74
CA LEU A 81 -29.74 -0.85 13.55
C LEU A 81 -30.74 0.31 13.55
N PRO A 82 -30.40 1.46 14.16
CA PRO A 82 -31.26 2.65 14.14
C PRO A 82 -31.36 3.30 12.75
N THR A 83 -30.32 3.15 11.92
CA THR A 83 -30.28 3.63 10.54
C THR A 83 -30.21 2.45 9.57
N PRO A 84 -31.13 2.35 8.60
CA PRO A 84 -31.16 1.23 7.67
C PRO A 84 -30.02 1.31 6.65
N LEU A 85 -29.43 0.16 6.35
CA LEU A 85 -28.46 -0.02 5.28
C LEU A 85 -29.17 -0.35 3.96
N VAL A 86 -28.67 0.20 2.86
CA VAL A 86 -29.13 -0.09 1.50
C VAL A 86 -28.49 -1.37 0.97
N ASP A 87 -27.22 -1.62 1.30
CA ASP A 87 -26.49 -2.77 0.76
C ASP A 87 -25.28 -3.21 1.62
N ILE A 88 -24.72 -4.40 1.39
CA ILE A 88 -23.55 -4.95 2.14
C ILE A 88 -22.49 -5.53 1.21
N ARG A 89 -21.36 -4.88 0.99
CA ARG A 89 -20.30 -5.37 0.10
C ARG A 89 -19.30 -6.25 0.85
N PHE A 90 -19.08 -7.46 0.35
CA PHE A 90 -18.06 -8.38 0.87
C PHE A 90 -16.82 -8.34 -0.01
N SER A 91 -15.65 -8.21 0.61
CA SER A 91 -14.37 -8.26 -0.09
C SER A 91 -13.33 -8.98 0.74
N THR A 92 -12.32 -9.55 0.11
CA THR A 92 -11.11 -10.04 0.78
C THR A 92 -10.10 -8.93 1.02
N ALA A 93 -10.25 -7.80 0.32
CA ALA A 93 -9.46 -6.60 0.57
C ALA A 93 -9.67 -6.16 2.02
N SER A 94 -8.57 -5.95 2.75
CA SER A 94 -8.57 -5.57 4.17
C SER A 94 -8.96 -6.66 5.18
N TRP A 95 -8.93 -7.95 4.81
CA TRP A 95 -8.93 -9.04 5.81
C TRP A 95 -7.61 -9.14 6.60
N GLN A 96 -6.60 -8.37 6.19
CA GLN A 96 -5.29 -8.35 6.82
C GLN A 96 -5.42 -8.18 8.32
N ASN A 97 -4.88 -9.17 9.02
CA ASN A 97 -4.96 -9.26 10.45
C ASN A 97 -3.96 -8.24 11.04
N PRO A 98 -4.35 -7.34 11.95
CA PRO A 98 -3.38 -6.52 12.68
C PRO A 98 -2.36 -7.36 13.46
N SER A 99 -2.72 -8.63 13.73
CA SER A 99 -1.99 -9.57 14.57
C SER A 99 -1.44 -10.78 13.80
N VAL A 100 -1.45 -10.77 12.46
CA VAL A 100 -0.47 -11.61 11.77
C VAL A 100 0.83 -10.88 12.06
N GLU A 101 1.55 -11.42 13.05
CA GLU A 101 2.97 -11.24 13.24
C GLU A 101 3.56 -10.84 11.91
N THR A 102 4.15 -9.66 11.90
CA THR A 102 5.12 -9.26 10.91
C THR A 102 6.07 -10.45 10.74
N LYS A 103 5.74 -11.38 9.83
CA LYS A 103 6.72 -12.13 9.07
C LYS A 103 7.45 -10.98 8.45
N GLN A 104 8.54 -10.59 9.10
CA GLN A 104 9.45 -9.55 8.66
C GLN A 104 9.58 -9.82 7.19
N GLN A 105 8.92 -9.00 6.37
CA GLN A 105 9.39 -8.79 5.03
C GLN A 105 10.81 -8.37 5.32
N GLN A 106 11.76 -9.29 5.17
CA GLN A 106 13.17 -9.00 5.30
C GLN A 106 13.31 -7.74 4.49
N THR A 107 13.49 -6.63 5.20
CA THR A 107 13.52 -5.32 4.58
C THR A 107 14.88 -5.38 3.94
N VAL A 108 14.91 -5.87 2.70
CA VAL A 108 16.14 -6.09 1.96
C VAL A 108 16.84 -4.76 2.02
N LEU A 109 17.95 -4.73 2.75
CA LEU A 109 18.64 -3.47 2.97
C LEU A 109 19.09 -3.00 1.58
N PRO A 110 19.06 -1.69 1.26
CA PRO A 110 19.41 -1.23 -0.08
C PRO A 110 20.75 -1.78 -0.60
N HIS A 111 21.71 -2.04 0.30
CA HIS A 111 23.01 -2.64 -0.01
C HIS A 111 23.01 -4.13 -0.35
N GLU A 112 21.93 -4.85 -0.06
CA GLU A 112 21.75 -6.26 -0.45
C GLU A 112 21.26 -6.39 -1.90
N HIS A 113 20.87 -5.29 -2.55
CA HIS A 113 20.43 -5.31 -3.94
C HIS A 113 21.63 -5.43 -4.90
N PRO A 114 21.60 -6.33 -5.91
CA PRO A 114 22.72 -6.55 -6.84
C PRO A 114 23.11 -5.31 -7.64
N SER A 115 22.18 -4.36 -7.84
CA SER A 115 22.44 -3.09 -8.52
C SER A 115 22.92 -1.97 -7.60
N TYR A 116 23.17 -2.24 -6.32
CA TYR A 116 23.67 -1.23 -5.39
C TYR A 116 25.13 -0.89 -5.67
N LEU A 117 25.44 0.41 -5.73
CA LEU A 117 26.76 0.94 -6.08
C LEU A 117 27.41 1.74 -4.93
N GLY A 118 26.87 1.67 -3.71
CA GLY A 118 27.31 2.49 -2.57
C GLY A 118 26.59 3.84 -2.47
N ASP A 119 26.87 4.57 -1.39
CA ASP A 119 26.28 5.89 -1.09
C ASP A 119 27.04 7.07 -1.73
N GLU A 120 28.02 6.79 -2.59
CA GLU A 120 28.84 7.78 -3.31
C GLU A 120 28.04 8.43 -4.47
N ILE A 121 26.87 9.00 -4.16
CA ILE A 121 26.18 9.90 -5.07
C ILE A 121 26.88 11.25 -4.98
N SER A 122 27.95 11.41 -5.74
CA SER A 122 28.40 12.75 -6.11
C SER A 122 27.23 13.44 -6.81
N HIS A 123 26.63 14.42 -6.15
CA HIS A 123 25.68 15.35 -6.74
C HIS A 123 26.50 16.48 -7.39
N PRO A 124 26.82 16.40 -8.69
CA PRO A 124 27.40 17.53 -9.38
C PRO A 124 26.41 18.68 -9.29
N ASP A 125 26.90 19.86 -8.92
CA ASP A 125 26.09 21.06 -8.83
C ASP A 125 25.49 21.37 -10.20
N VAL A 126 24.17 21.15 -10.35
CA VAL A 126 23.48 21.32 -11.63
C VAL A 126 23.20 22.80 -11.81
N THR A 127 24.02 23.48 -12.58
CA THR A 127 23.70 24.85 -13.01
C THR A 127 22.61 24.79 -14.09
N PRO A 128 21.47 25.48 -13.92
CA PRO A 128 20.43 25.53 -14.95
C PRO A 128 20.94 26.28 -16.17
N THR A 129 21.14 25.59 -17.30
CA THR A 129 21.47 26.19 -18.59
C THR A 129 20.25 26.17 -19.52
N LYS A 130 20.06 27.24 -20.31
CA LYS A 130 19.01 27.31 -21.35
C LYS A 130 19.47 26.73 -22.69
N ASP A 131 20.76 26.42 -22.84
CA ASP A 131 21.31 25.82 -24.05
C ASP A 131 21.26 24.29 -23.97
N VAL A 132 20.61 23.67 -24.96
CA VAL A 132 20.42 22.22 -25.07
C VAL A 132 21.76 21.50 -25.24
N ASN A 133 22.69 22.06 -26.03
CA ASN A 133 23.99 21.42 -26.27
C ASN A 133 24.86 21.46 -25.02
N ALA A 134 24.87 22.58 -24.30
CA ALA A 134 25.54 22.68 -23.01
C ALA A 134 24.95 21.72 -21.97
N ALA A 135 23.62 21.59 -21.91
CA ALA A 135 22.94 20.65 -21.02
C ALA A 135 23.32 19.19 -21.33
N PHE A 136 23.34 18.82 -22.62
CA PHE A 136 23.73 17.49 -23.06
C PHE A 136 25.20 17.19 -22.76
N GLY A 137 26.10 18.14 -23.01
CA GLY A 137 27.52 18.01 -22.68
C GLY A 137 27.76 17.81 -21.18
N HIS A 138 27.03 18.56 -20.34
CA HIS A 138 27.07 18.41 -18.89
C HIS A 138 26.58 17.02 -18.45
N TRP A 139 25.41 16.59 -18.94
CA TRP A 139 24.88 15.24 -18.67
C TRP A 139 25.86 14.14 -19.10
N THR A 140 26.47 14.25 -20.29
CA THR A 140 27.43 13.27 -20.82
C THR A 140 28.64 13.13 -19.90
N LYS A 141 29.15 14.24 -19.36
CA LYS A 141 30.27 14.25 -18.41
C LYS A 141 29.92 13.53 -17.11
N ILE A 142 28.72 13.77 -16.57
CA ILE A 142 28.20 13.13 -15.36
C ILE A 142 28.02 11.62 -15.56
N MET A 143 27.42 11.22 -16.68
CA MET A 143 27.21 9.80 -16.97
C MET A 143 28.54 9.07 -17.11
N ARG A 144 29.52 9.68 -17.80
CA ARG A 144 30.87 9.10 -17.94
C ARG A 144 31.58 8.96 -16.59
N SER A 145 31.49 9.96 -15.70
CA SER A 145 32.13 9.86 -14.39
C SER A 145 31.51 8.76 -13.52
N ARG A 146 30.17 8.60 -13.57
CA ARG A 146 29.44 7.55 -12.84
C ARG A 146 29.73 6.14 -13.37
N SER A 147 29.97 6.00 -14.67
CA SER A 147 30.18 4.69 -15.29
C SER A 147 31.64 4.26 -15.43
N HIS A 148 32.61 5.18 -15.29
CA HIS A 148 34.04 4.92 -15.54
C HIS A 148 34.62 3.74 -14.75
N GLY A 149 34.13 3.48 -13.53
CA GLY A 149 34.61 2.39 -12.68
C GLY A 149 33.86 1.07 -12.81
N LEU A 150 32.83 0.98 -13.66
CA LEU A 150 31.97 -0.20 -13.74
C LEU A 150 32.46 -1.17 -14.82
N PRO A 151 32.43 -2.49 -14.56
CA PRO A 151 32.69 -3.49 -15.59
C PRO A 151 31.61 -3.45 -16.68
N LEU A 152 31.95 -3.95 -17.87
CA LEU A 152 31.02 -4.01 -19.00
C LEU A 152 30.26 -5.34 -19.00
N CYS A 153 28.97 -5.29 -19.37
CA CYS A 153 28.17 -6.47 -19.63
C CYS A 153 28.71 -7.23 -20.83
N PRO A 154 28.92 -8.56 -20.77
CA PRO A 154 29.46 -9.32 -21.90
C PRO A 154 28.50 -9.43 -23.10
N GLN A 155 27.21 -9.10 -22.93
CA GLN A 155 26.21 -9.21 -24.00
C GLN A 155 25.95 -7.89 -24.73
N CYS A 156 25.89 -6.77 -24.01
CA CYS A 156 25.50 -5.47 -24.57
C CYS A 156 26.54 -4.37 -24.32
N GLU A 157 27.66 -4.71 -23.68
CA GLU A 157 28.77 -3.80 -23.36
C GLU A 157 28.37 -2.59 -22.51
N SER A 158 27.23 -2.65 -21.82
CA SER A 158 26.81 -1.58 -20.91
C SER A 158 27.60 -1.60 -19.61
N PRO A 159 27.96 -0.44 -19.03
CA PRO A 159 28.51 -0.36 -17.67
C PRO A 159 27.51 -0.96 -16.66
N THR A 160 27.96 -1.94 -15.90
CA THR A 160 27.09 -2.83 -15.11
C THR A 160 27.60 -2.96 -13.68
N PRO A 161 26.73 -2.85 -12.67
CA PRO A 161 27.10 -3.11 -11.29
C PRO A 161 27.71 -4.51 -11.11
N PRO A 162 28.84 -4.66 -10.39
CA PRO A 162 29.44 -5.97 -10.14
C PRO A 162 28.49 -6.99 -9.52
N GLY A 163 27.56 -6.55 -8.66
CA GLY A 163 26.55 -7.41 -8.06
C GLY A 163 25.56 -8.01 -9.07
N GLU A 164 25.25 -7.30 -10.16
CA GLU A 164 24.44 -7.86 -11.25
C GLU A 164 25.21 -8.96 -12.00
N LEU A 165 26.50 -8.75 -12.27
CA LEU A 165 27.34 -9.77 -12.91
C LEU A 165 27.53 -11.00 -12.02
N GLN A 166 27.70 -10.83 -10.71
CA GLN A 166 27.79 -11.95 -9.78
C GLN A 166 26.48 -12.77 -9.72
N ARG A 167 25.33 -12.11 -9.86
CA ARG A 167 24.01 -12.74 -9.73
C ARG A 167 23.51 -13.36 -11.03
N TRP A 168 23.70 -12.67 -12.16
CA TRP A 168 23.09 -13.03 -13.45
C TRP A 168 24.10 -13.21 -14.58
N ALA A 169 25.40 -12.98 -14.36
CA ALA A 169 26.47 -12.94 -15.37
C ALA A 169 26.30 -11.87 -16.47
N VAL A 170 25.19 -11.13 -16.48
CA VAL A 170 24.83 -10.05 -17.41
C VAL A 170 24.16 -8.90 -16.65
N CYS A 171 23.98 -7.76 -17.31
CA CYS A 171 23.24 -6.64 -16.73
C CYS A 171 21.74 -6.97 -16.55
N SER A 172 21.08 -6.25 -15.66
CA SER A 172 19.66 -6.39 -15.33
C SER A 172 18.74 -6.36 -16.56
N VAL A 173 19.03 -5.50 -17.54
CA VAL A 173 18.26 -5.40 -18.79
C VAL A 173 18.42 -6.65 -19.66
N CYS A 174 19.63 -7.21 -19.72
CA CYS A 174 19.89 -8.46 -20.43
C CYS A 174 19.27 -9.65 -19.71
N ALA A 175 19.38 -9.71 -18.38
CA ALA A 175 18.77 -10.75 -17.56
C ALA A 175 17.24 -10.80 -17.76
N ALA A 176 16.56 -9.65 -17.73
CA ALA A 176 15.11 -9.55 -17.93
C ALA A 176 14.63 -9.94 -19.34
N LYS A 177 15.54 -10.04 -20.33
CA LYS A 177 15.22 -10.55 -21.67
C LYS A 177 15.43 -12.05 -21.79
N GLN A 178 16.20 -12.66 -20.88
CA GLN A 178 16.57 -14.08 -20.91
C GLN A 178 15.68 -14.94 -20.01
N PHE A 179 15.20 -14.38 -18.90
CA PHE A 179 14.34 -15.03 -17.89
C PHE A 179 12.98 -14.35 -17.81
#